data_AF-Q25750-F1
#
_entry.id   AF-Q25750-F1
#
_cell.length_a   1.000
_cell.length_b   1.000
_cell.length_c   1.000
_cell.angle_alpha   90.00
_cell.angle_beta   90.00
_cell.angle_gamma   90.00
#
_symmetry.space_group_name_H-M   'P 1'
#
loop_
_entity.id
_entity.type
_entity.pdbx_description
1 polymer ?
#
loop_
_entity_poly.entity_id
_entity_poly.type
_entity_poly.pdbx_seq_one_letter_code
_entity_poly.pdbx_strand_id
1 'polypeptide(L)'
;FEFTYMINFGRGQNYWEHPYQNSNVYHPINEHREHPKEYQYPLHQKHTYQQEDSGEDENTLQHAYPIDHEGAEPAPQEQNLFSSIEIVERSNYMGNPWTEYMAKYDIEEVHGSGIRVDLGEDAEVAGTQYRLPSGKCPVFGKGIIIENSNTTFLTPVATGNQYLKDGGFAFPPTEPLMSPMTLDEMRHFYKDNKYVKNLDELTLCSRHAGNMIPDNDKNSNYKYPAVYDDKDKKCHILYIAAQENNGPRYCNKDESKRNSMFCFRPAKDISFQNYTYLSKNVVDNWEKVCPRKNLENAKFGLWVDGNCED
;
A
#
# COMPACT_ATOMS: atom_id res chain seq x y z
N PHE A 1 5.93 -26.69 20.40
CA PHE A 1 6.00 -27.03 18.97
C PHE A 1 7.24 -26.37 18.41
N GLU A 2 8.25 -27.15 18.02
CA GLU A 2 9.41 -26.65 17.28
C GLU A 2 9.09 -26.72 15.79
N PHE A 3 8.98 -25.58 15.12
CA PHE A 3 8.85 -25.52 13.66
C PHE A 3 10.16 -24.96 13.09
N THR A 4 10.87 -25.77 12.32
CA THR A 4 12.27 -25.54 11.89
C THR A 4 12.44 -24.50 10.77
N TYR A 5 11.39 -23.82 10.31
CA TYR A 5 11.48 -23.00 9.09
C TYR A 5 10.79 -21.63 9.19
N MET A 6 11.17 -20.81 10.18
CA MET A 6 11.15 -19.36 9.96
C MET A 6 12.28 -19.02 8.98
N ILE A 7 11.97 -19.04 7.69
CA ILE A 7 12.95 -18.81 6.63
C ILE A 7 13.34 -17.33 6.63
N ASN A 8 14.58 -17.05 7.03
CA ASN A 8 15.14 -15.72 6.97
C ASN A 8 15.64 -15.40 5.54
N PHE A 9 14.88 -14.60 4.79
CA PHE A 9 15.26 -14.12 3.44
C PHE A 9 16.10 -12.83 3.49
N GLY A 10 16.74 -12.53 4.62
CA GLY A 10 17.44 -11.26 4.85
C GLY A 10 18.88 -11.43 5.33
N ARG A 11 19.76 -11.96 4.48
CA ARG A 11 21.22 -11.71 4.39
C ARG A 11 21.88 -12.90 3.69
N GLY A 12 22.73 -12.62 2.71
CA GLY A 12 23.54 -13.66 2.06
C GLY A 12 24.35 -14.42 3.09
N GLN A 13 23.95 -15.66 3.39
CA GLN A 13 24.78 -16.57 4.14
C GLN A 13 25.92 -17.02 3.21
N ASN A 14 27.11 -16.49 3.46
CA ASN A 14 28.33 -17.11 2.98
C ASN A 14 28.44 -18.45 3.72
N TYR A 15 28.07 -19.54 3.04
CA TYR A 15 28.39 -20.88 3.49
C TYR A 15 29.91 -21.07 3.41
N TRP A 16 30.59 -20.84 4.53
CA TRP A 16 31.87 -21.44 4.80
C TRP A 16 31.61 -22.59 5.77
N GLU A 17 31.60 -23.81 5.24
CA GLU A 17 31.83 -25.00 6.06
C GLU A 17 33.21 -24.87 6.70
N HIS A 18 33.33 -24.96 8.03
CA HIS A 18 34.48 -25.65 8.66
C HIS A 18 34.17 -26.05 10.12
N PRO A 19 34.71 -27.19 10.58
CA PRO A 19 34.31 -27.85 11.81
C PRO A 19 35.00 -27.27 13.06
N TYR A 20 34.33 -27.45 14.21
CA TYR A 20 34.75 -27.12 15.56
C TYR A 20 36.27 -27.14 15.82
N GLN A 21 36.81 -26.01 16.30
CA GLN A 21 37.94 -26.00 17.26
C GLN A 21 37.92 -24.75 18.15
N ASN A 22 38.08 -24.99 19.45
CA ASN A 22 38.24 -24.00 20.53
C ASN A 22 39.43 -23.06 20.29
N SER A 23 39.25 -21.75 20.51
CA SER A 23 40.23 -20.91 21.22
C SER A 23 39.67 -19.52 21.53
N ASN A 24 39.70 -19.15 22.81
CA ASN A 24 39.60 -17.78 23.31
C ASN A 24 40.68 -16.90 22.71
N VAL A 25 40.35 -15.81 21.98
CA VAL A 25 41.09 -14.54 21.99
C VAL A 25 40.15 -13.40 21.56
N TYR A 26 40.05 -12.39 22.42
CA TYR A 26 39.40 -11.09 22.18
C TYR A 26 40.40 -10.17 21.45
N HIS A 27 40.04 -9.59 20.31
CA HIS A 27 40.69 -8.38 19.77
C HIS A 27 39.68 -7.50 19.00
N PRO A 28 39.54 -6.21 19.35
CA PRO A 28 38.67 -5.26 18.67
C PRO A 28 39.39 -4.64 17.45
N ILE A 29 38.66 -4.35 16.38
CA ILE A 29 39.17 -3.55 15.26
C ILE A 29 38.41 -2.22 15.20
N ASN A 30 39.23 -1.17 15.20
CA ASN A 30 38.92 0.25 15.24
C ASN A 30 38.10 0.77 14.05
N GLU A 31 37.27 1.75 14.40
CA GLU A 31 37.04 3.05 13.75
C GLU A 31 37.53 3.24 12.30
N HIS A 32 36.58 3.55 11.41
CA HIS A 32 36.76 4.64 10.46
C HIS A 32 35.47 5.47 10.37
N ARG A 33 35.62 6.72 10.77
CA ARG A 33 34.67 7.83 10.74
C ARG A 33 35.10 8.72 9.58
N GLU A 34 34.20 9.09 8.68
CA GLU A 34 34.34 10.33 7.89
C GLU A 34 32.96 10.81 7.40
N HIS A 35 32.73 12.11 7.60
CA HIS A 35 31.48 12.85 7.49
C HIS A 35 31.18 13.36 6.05
N PRO A 36 29.94 13.82 5.77
CA PRO A 36 29.44 14.08 4.41
C PRO A 36 29.80 15.45 3.86
N LYS A 37 29.88 15.58 2.52
CA LYS A 37 30.02 16.86 1.81
C LYS A 37 28.64 17.46 1.51
N GLU A 38 28.40 18.65 2.05
CA GLU A 38 27.26 19.52 1.76
C GLU A 38 27.29 20.02 0.31
N TYR A 39 26.13 19.99 -0.36
CA TYR A 39 25.88 20.66 -1.63
C TYR A 39 25.19 22.01 -1.37
N GLN A 40 25.79 23.08 -1.88
CA GLN A 40 25.34 24.47 -1.72
C GLN A 40 24.57 24.90 -2.99
N TYR A 41 23.29 25.30 -2.84
CA TYR A 41 22.46 25.85 -3.92
C TYR A 41 22.68 27.37 -4.07
N PRO A 42 22.78 27.93 -5.30
CA PRO A 42 22.83 29.38 -5.50
C PRO A 42 21.46 30.06 -5.35
N LEU A 43 21.46 31.22 -4.67
CA LEU A 43 20.33 32.11 -4.43
C LEU A 43 19.63 32.60 -5.71
N HIS A 44 18.30 32.69 -5.64
CA HIS A 44 17.43 33.41 -6.57
C HIS A 44 17.78 34.90 -6.68
N GLN A 45 18.00 35.37 -7.91
CA GLN A 45 17.97 36.78 -8.30
C GLN A 45 16.52 37.26 -8.40
N LYS A 46 16.22 38.39 -7.74
CA LYS A 46 14.96 39.15 -7.89
C LYS A 46 14.99 39.93 -9.20
N HIS A 47 14.00 39.72 -10.07
CA HIS A 47 13.71 40.63 -11.18
C HIS A 47 12.64 41.65 -10.75
N THR A 48 13.02 42.92 -10.74
CA THR A 48 12.13 44.09 -10.67
C THR A 48 11.73 44.50 -12.08
N TYR A 49 10.43 44.53 -12.39
CA TYR A 49 9.89 45.12 -13.60
C TYR A 49 9.68 46.63 -13.40
N GLN A 50 10.27 47.45 -14.28
CA GLN A 50 9.97 48.87 -14.41
C GLN A 50 8.84 49.07 -15.42
N GLN A 51 7.88 49.91 -15.06
CA GLN A 51 6.87 50.50 -15.95
C GLN A 51 7.52 51.57 -16.82
N GLU A 52 7.24 51.54 -18.12
CA GLU A 52 7.32 52.72 -18.99
C GLU A 52 6.01 52.82 -19.78
N ASP A 53 5.44 54.01 -19.71
CA ASP A 53 4.18 54.48 -20.29
C ASP A 53 4.56 55.52 -21.37
N SER A 54 3.90 55.55 -22.54
CA SER A 54 3.70 56.79 -23.34
C SER A 54 3.02 56.58 -24.71
N GLY A 55 2.08 57.49 -25.01
CA GLY A 55 1.70 57.98 -26.36
C GLY A 55 0.43 57.35 -26.92
N GLU A 56 -0.78 57.86 -26.64
CA GLU A 56 -1.44 59.04 -27.25
C GLU A 56 -1.31 59.14 -28.78
N ASP A 57 -2.45 59.02 -29.49
CA ASP A 57 -2.74 59.78 -30.69
C ASP A 57 -4.26 59.96 -30.89
N GLU A 58 -4.62 61.20 -31.22
CA GLU A 58 -5.97 61.76 -31.23
C GLU A 58 -6.78 61.51 -32.52
N ASN A 59 -8.10 61.42 -32.32
CA ASN A 59 -9.23 61.82 -33.16
C ASN A 59 -9.02 62.33 -34.61
N THR A 60 -9.91 61.89 -35.51
CA THR A 60 -10.38 62.72 -36.63
C THR A 60 -11.89 62.56 -36.87
N LEU A 61 -12.53 63.70 -37.15
CA LEU A 61 -13.96 64.03 -37.11
C LEU A 61 -14.88 63.42 -38.20
N GLN A 62 -16.12 63.14 -37.76
CA GLN A 62 -17.45 63.46 -38.32
C GLN A 62 -17.71 63.48 -39.85
N HIS A 63 -18.75 62.73 -40.27
CA HIS A 63 -19.90 63.27 -41.04
C HIS A 63 -21.16 62.40 -40.86
N ALA A 64 -22.29 63.08 -40.68
CA ALA A 64 -23.63 62.53 -40.43
C ALA A 64 -24.45 62.45 -41.72
N TYR A 65 -25.36 61.48 -41.85
CA TYR A 65 -26.75 61.64 -42.30
C TYR A 65 -27.62 60.47 -41.79
N PRO A 66 -28.88 60.71 -41.40
CA PRO A 66 -29.76 59.72 -40.78
C PRO A 66 -30.58 58.96 -41.82
N ILE A 67 -30.85 57.68 -41.56
CA ILE A 67 -31.91 56.92 -42.26
C ILE A 67 -32.92 56.49 -41.21
N ASP A 68 -34.08 57.10 -41.30
CA ASP A 68 -35.27 56.77 -40.53
C ASP A 68 -35.81 55.40 -40.96
N HIS A 69 -35.89 54.47 -40.02
CA HIS A 69 -36.83 53.35 -40.10
C HIS A 69 -37.63 53.28 -38.80
N GLU A 70 -38.82 53.89 -38.84
CA GLU A 70 -39.91 53.60 -37.92
C GLU A 70 -40.33 52.12 -38.06
N GLY A 71 -40.65 51.49 -36.92
CA GLY A 71 -41.50 50.31 -36.90
C GLY A 71 -40.83 48.98 -36.55
N ALA A 72 -40.22 48.89 -35.37
CA ALA A 72 -40.10 47.62 -34.66
C ALA A 72 -40.30 47.88 -33.16
N GLU A 73 -41.41 47.38 -32.60
CA GLU A 73 -41.58 47.32 -31.15
C GLU A 73 -40.41 46.51 -30.56
N PRO A 74 -39.66 47.04 -29.57
CA PRO A 74 -38.65 46.23 -28.92
C PRO A 74 -39.36 45.13 -28.13
N ALA A 75 -39.02 43.89 -28.44
CA ALA A 75 -39.35 42.74 -27.60
C ALA A 75 -39.02 43.04 -26.14
N PRO A 76 -39.80 42.58 -25.15
CA PRO A 76 -39.53 42.88 -23.76
C PRO A 76 -38.12 42.38 -23.45
N GLN A 77 -37.24 43.31 -23.04
CA GLN A 77 -35.93 42.97 -22.53
C GLN A 77 -36.14 41.94 -21.41
N GLU A 78 -35.65 40.71 -21.61
CA GLU A 78 -35.41 39.82 -20.48
C GLU A 78 -34.58 40.60 -19.48
N GLN A 79 -35.17 40.85 -18.32
CA GLN A 79 -34.50 41.49 -17.22
C GLN A 79 -33.30 40.61 -16.86
N ASN A 80 -32.10 41.01 -17.29
CA ASN A 80 -30.86 40.48 -16.77
C ASN A 80 -30.93 40.56 -15.25
N LEU A 81 -30.99 39.40 -14.59
CA LEU A 81 -31.04 39.23 -13.13
C LEU A 81 -29.70 39.60 -12.44
N PHE A 82 -28.91 40.47 -13.06
CA PHE A 82 -27.63 40.99 -12.60
C PHE A 82 -27.61 42.51 -12.80
N SER A 83 -28.54 43.21 -12.14
CA SER A 83 -28.56 44.67 -12.09
C SER A 83 -28.35 45.18 -10.66
N SER A 84 -27.45 44.56 -9.91
CA SER A 84 -26.83 45.16 -8.72
C SER A 84 -25.38 45.51 -9.05
N ILE A 85 -24.96 46.71 -8.66
CA ILE A 85 -23.55 47.16 -8.67
C ILE A 85 -22.84 46.43 -7.52
N GLU A 86 -22.84 45.11 -7.54
CA GLU A 86 -22.10 44.28 -6.59
C GLU A 86 -20.77 43.89 -7.23
N ILE A 87 -19.69 44.39 -6.65
CA ILE A 87 -18.34 44.03 -7.05
C ILE A 87 -18.12 42.57 -6.63
N VAL A 88 -18.03 41.68 -7.61
CA VAL A 88 -17.65 40.28 -7.40
C VAL A 88 -16.15 40.16 -7.63
N GLU A 89 -15.38 39.95 -6.56
CA GLU A 89 -13.94 39.71 -6.64
C GLU A 89 -13.63 38.20 -6.65
N ARG A 90 -12.61 37.80 -7.41
CA ARG A 90 -12.06 36.44 -7.30
C ARG A 90 -11.27 36.33 -6.00
N SER A 91 -11.52 35.25 -5.27
CA SER A 91 -10.76 34.94 -4.05
C SER A 91 -9.30 34.63 -4.37
N ASN A 92 -8.38 35.08 -3.52
CA ASN A 92 -6.96 34.70 -3.54
C ASN A 92 -6.67 33.39 -2.79
N TYR A 93 -7.73 32.64 -2.43
CA TYR A 93 -7.62 31.41 -1.66
C TYR A 93 -7.08 30.25 -2.52
N MET A 94 -5.94 29.69 -2.10
CA MET A 94 -5.25 28.58 -2.77
C MET A 94 -5.68 27.19 -2.29
N GLY A 95 -6.85 27.06 -1.66
CA GLY A 95 -7.30 25.77 -1.15
C GLY A 95 -7.71 24.82 -2.27
N ASN A 96 -7.55 23.52 -2.00
CA ASN A 96 -7.97 22.45 -2.89
C ASN A 96 -9.27 21.81 -2.37
N PRO A 97 -10.41 21.96 -3.06
CA PRO A 97 -11.68 21.35 -2.64
C PRO A 97 -11.64 19.81 -2.62
N TRP A 98 -10.68 19.19 -3.31
CA TRP A 98 -10.53 17.74 -3.39
C TRP A 98 -9.76 17.11 -2.23
N THR A 99 -9.16 17.91 -1.34
CA THR A 99 -8.22 17.44 -0.30
C THR A 99 -8.76 16.26 0.51
N GLU A 100 -9.94 16.40 1.11
CA GLU A 100 -10.53 15.35 1.97
C GLU A 100 -10.91 14.10 1.17
N TYR A 101 -11.44 14.27 -0.05
CA TYR A 101 -11.81 13.16 -0.91
C TYR A 101 -10.56 12.38 -1.37
N MET A 102 -9.50 13.11 -1.70
CA MET A 102 -8.25 12.59 -2.24
C MET A 102 -7.32 12.00 -1.19
N ALA A 103 -7.55 12.27 0.11
CA ALA A 103 -6.73 11.76 1.19
C ALA A 103 -6.53 10.24 1.14
N LYS A 104 -7.56 9.46 0.77
CA LYS A 104 -7.43 7.99 0.64
C LYS A 104 -6.52 7.51 -0.49
N TYR A 105 -6.22 8.38 -1.45
CA TYR A 105 -5.36 8.08 -2.61
C TYR A 105 -3.92 8.53 -2.39
N ASP A 106 -3.63 9.22 -1.29
CA ASP A 106 -2.27 9.45 -0.82
C ASP A 106 -1.73 8.17 -0.17
N ILE A 107 -1.29 7.24 -1.03
CA ILE A 107 -0.88 5.89 -0.64
C ILE A 107 0.29 5.91 0.35
N GLU A 108 1.20 6.87 0.24
CA GLU A 108 2.33 7.00 1.15
C GLU A 108 1.83 7.23 2.58
N GLU A 109 0.90 8.16 2.76
CA GLU A 109 0.33 8.46 4.07
C GLU A 109 -0.63 7.38 4.55
N VAL A 110 -1.57 6.92 3.71
CA VAL A 110 -2.63 6.00 4.19
C VAL A 110 -2.19 4.55 4.27
N HIS A 111 -1.27 4.09 3.41
CA HIS A 111 -0.76 2.72 3.43
C HIS A 111 0.59 2.62 4.16
N GLY A 112 1.54 3.53 3.89
CA GLY A 112 2.81 3.64 4.63
C GLY A 112 3.79 2.48 4.46
N SER A 113 3.64 1.65 3.43
CA SER A 113 4.56 0.54 3.12
C SER A 113 4.53 0.17 1.63
N GLY A 114 5.30 -0.83 1.22
CA GLY A 114 5.28 -1.35 -0.15
C GLY A 114 4.00 -2.14 -0.45
N ILE A 115 3.39 -1.93 -1.63
CA ILE A 115 2.16 -2.65 -2.04
C ILE A 115 2.48 -3.99 -2.70
N ARG A 116 3.37 -3.99 -3.70
CA ARG A 116 3.74 -5.19 -4.45
C ARG A 116 4.41 -6.21 -3.53
N VAL A 117 5.40 -5.73 -2.77
CA VAL A 117 6.10 -6.46 -1.70
C VAL A 117 6.06 -5.58 -0.46
N ASP A 118 5.34 -6.02 0.56
CA ASP A 118 5.19 -5.33 1.85
C ASP A 118 6.12 -5.97 2.89
N LEU A 119 7.21 -5.29 3.24
CA LEU A 119 8.17 -5.73 4.26
C LEU A 119 8.71 -4.50 5.01
N GLY A 120 7.80 -3.60 5.39
CA GLY A 120 8.11 -2.25 5.88
C GLY A 120 8.46 -2.17 7.36
N GLU A 121 8.28 -3.25 8.13
CA GLU A 121 8.71 -3.33 9.52
C GLU A 121 9.73 -4.45 9.74
N ASP A 122 10.45 -4.34 10.86
CA ASP A 122 11.30 -5.38 11.43
C ASP A 122 10.75 -5.77 12.81
N ALA A 123 10.78 -7.07 13.13
CA ALA A 123 10.43 -7.58 14.44
C ALA A 123 11.36 -8.72 14.85
N GLU A 124 11.72 -8.74 16.13
CA GLU A 124 12.52 -9.81 16.71
C GLU A 124 11.66 -11.02 17.05
N VAL A 125 12.12 -12.21 16.69
CA VAL A 125 11.59 -13.49 17.19
C VAL A 125 12.77 -14.32 17.66
N ALA A 126 12.79 -14.69 18.93
CA ALA A 126 13.82 -15.55 19.51
C ALA A 126 15.27 -15.07 19.23
N GLY A 127 15.53 -13.77 19.35
CA GLY A 127 16.85 -13.17 19.13
C GLY A 127 17.22 -12.89 17.67
N THR A 128 16.32 -13.17 16.71
CA THR A 128 16.57 -12.91 15.29
C THR A 128 15.59 -11.87 14.75
N GLN A 129 16.11 -10.86 14.05
CA GLN A 129 15.31 -9.86 13.36
C GLN A 129 14.76 -10.39 12.04
N TYR A 130 13.46 -10.23 11.83
CA TYR A 130 12.74 -10.60 10.62
C TYR A 130 11.95 -9.41 10.07
N ARG A 131 11.92 -9.29 8.75
CA ARG A 131 11.04 -8.34 8.07
C ARG A 131 9.62 -8.88 7.96
N LEU A 132 8.63 -8.02 8.14
CA LEU A 132 7.22 -8.38 8.04
C LEU A 132 6.36 -7.29 7.37
N PRO A 133 5.19 -7.67 6.81
CA PRO A 133 4.24 -6.71 6.25
C PRO A 133 3.71 -5.72 7.30
N SER A 134 3.61 -4.45 6.90
CA SER A 134 3.21 -3.34 7.77
C SER A 134 2.23 -2.35 7.13
N GLY A 135 1.79 -2.59 5.89
CA GLY A 135 0.88 -1.70 5.18
C GLY A 135 -0.48 -1.57 5.87
N LYS A 136 -0.93 -0.34 6.10
CA LYS A 136 -2.17 -0.02 6.83
C LYS A 136 -3.46 -0.25 6.03
N CYS A 137 -3.35 -0.43 4.72
CA CYS A 137 -4.48 -0.68 3.83
C CYS A 137 -4.50 -2.13 3.31
N PRO A 138 -5.69 -2.72 3.12
CA PRO A 138 -5.84 -4.01 2.45
C PRO A 138 -5.40 -3.95 0.98
N VAL A 139 -4.77 -5.01 0.47
CA VAL A 139 -4.37 -5.09 -0.94
C VAL A 139 -5.28 -6.05 -1.71
N PHE A 140 -6.31 -5.49 -2.34
CA PHE A 140 -7.31 -6.24 -3.10
C PHE A 140 -6.75 -6.89 -4.37
N GLY A 141 -7.12 -8.14 -4.60
CA GLY A 141 -6.74 -8.94 -5.75
C GLY A 141 -5.32 -9.52 -5.68
N LYS A 142 -4.59 -9.31 -4.58
CA LYS A 142 -3.21 -9.76 -4.43
C LYS A 142 -3.14 -11.20 -3.93
N GLY A 143 -2.35 -12.01 -4.62
CA GLY A 143 -1.90 -13.33 -4.16
C GLY A 143 -0.44 -13.59 -4.53
N ILE A 144 0.03 -14.79 -4.25
CA ILE A 144 1.39 -15.24 -4.57
C ILE A 144 1.31 -16.36 -5.61
N ILE A 145 2.01 -16.19 -6.73
CA ILE A 145 2.22 -17.25 -7.71
C ILE A 145 3.47 -18.01 -7.30
N ILE A 146 3.33 -19.32 -7.12
CA ILE A 146 4.45 -20.25 -6.94
C ILE A 146 4.80 -20.77 -8.33
N GLU A 147 6.01 -20.47 -8.78
CA GLU A 147 6.47 -20.84 -10.13
C GLU A 147 6.64 -22.35 -10.23
N ASN A 148 6.12 -22.95 -11.30
CA ASN A 148 6.22 -24.37 -11.61
C ASN A 148 5.73 -25.26 -10.45
N SER A 149 4.56 -24.92 -9.92
CA SER A 149 3.83 -25.75 -8.95
C SER A 149 2.34 -25.72 -9.23
N ASN A 150 1.69 -26.87 -9.03
CA ASN A 150 0.24 -26.99 -9.05
C ASN A 150 -0.39 -26.64 -7.70
N THR A 151 0.43 -26.39 -6.67
CA THR A 151 -0.05 -25.97 -5.35
C THR A 151 -0.38 -24.49 -5.35
N THR A 152 -1.43 -24.10 -4.64
CA THR A 152 -1.76 -22.70 -4.43
C THR A 152 -1.07 -22.19 -3.18
N PHE A 153 -0.78 -20.89 -3.10
CA PHE A 153 -0.15 -20.32 -1.91
C PHE A 153 -1.03 -20.37 -0.65
N LEU A 154 -2.35 -20.53 -0.78
CA LEU A 154 -3.27 -20.73 0.36
C LEU A 154 -3.26 -22.17 0.89
N THR A 155 -2.57 -23.09 0.22
CA THR A 155 -2.27 -24.41 0.75
C THR A 155 -1.36 -24.26 1.97
N PRO A 156 -1.56 -25.04 3.04
CA PRO A 156 -0.65 -25.03 4.18
C PRO A 156 0.80 -25.33 3.76
N VAL A 157 1.75 -24.77 4.51
CA VAL A 157 3.18 -25.10 4.34
C VAL A 157 3.42 -26.61 4.48
N ALA A 158 4.46 -27.09 3.81
CA ALA A 158 4.86 -28.49 3.91
C ALA A 158 5.32 -28.81 5.34
N THR A 159 4.87 -29.95 5.88
CA THR A 159 5.23 -30.42 7.22
C THR A 159 5.68 -31.87 7.22
N GLY A 160 6.49 -32.26 8.22
CA GLY A 160 7.00 -33.63 8.35
C GLY A 160 7.85 -34.06 7.16
N ASN A 161 7.42 -35.15 6.49
CA ASN A 161 8.13 -35.75 5.35
C ASN A 161 7.66 -35.21 3.98
N GLN A 162 6.84 -34.16 3.95
CA GLN A 162 6.40 -33.55 2.70
C GLN A 162 7.57 -32.79 2.04
N TYR A 163 7.64 -32.85 0.72
CA TYR A 163 8.58 -32.00 0.00
C TYR A 163 8.20 -30.54 0.18
N LEU A 164 9.22 -29.68 0.30
CA LEU A 164 9.00 -28.23 0.40
C LEU A 164 8.02 -27.80 -0.70
N LYS A 165 8.24 -28.26 -1.95
CA LYS A 165 7.45 -27.90 -3.13
C LYS A 165 5.96 -28.30 -3.14
N ASP A 166 5.52 -29.09 -2.16
CA ASP A 166 4.15 -29.60 -2.09
C ASP A 166 3.23 -28.71 -1.26
N GLY A 167 3.81 -27.93 -0.34
CA GLY A 167 3.10 -26.97 0.48
C GLY A 167 2.91 -25.62 -0.20
N GLY A 168 2.01 -24.82 0.37
CA GLY A 168 1.89 -23.40 0.07
C GLY A 168 2.50 -22.55 1.18
N PHE A 169 1.83 -21.44 1.51
CA PHE A 169 2.31 -20.42 2.45
C PHE A 169 1.42 -20.32 3.68
N ALA A 170 0.25 -20.95 3.69
CA ALA A 170 -0.70 -20.86 4.78
C ALA A 170 -0.23 -21.63 6.02
N PHE A 171 -0.79 -21.27 7.17
CA PHE A 171 -0.53 -21.94 8.44
C PHE A 171 -0.88 -23.44 8.36
N PRO A 172 -0.05 -24.33 8.94
CA PRO A 172 -0.39 -25.74 9.06
C PRO A 172 -1.59 -25.94 10.00
N PRO A 173 -2.35 -27.04 9.87
CA PRO A 173 -3.44 -27.36 10.78
C PRO A 173 -2.98 -27.38 12.24
N THR A 174 -3.78 -26.79 13.13
CA THR A 174 -3.55 -26.74 14.58
C THR A 174 -4.68 -27.40 15.35
N GLU A 175 -4.45 -27.74 16.62
CA GLU A 175 -5.50 -28.11 17.55
C GLU A 175 -5.54 -27.11 18.73
N PRO A 176 -6.64 -26.33 18.89
CA PRO A 176 -7.78 -26.20 17.99
C PRO A 176 -7.41 -25.55 16.64
N LEU A 177 -8.22 -25.76 15.62
CA LEU A 177 -7.98 -25.22 14.26
C LEU A 177 -8.07 -23.69 14.27
N MET A 178 -6.97 -23.02 13.91
CA MET A 178 -6.91 -21.55 13.81
C MET A 178 -6.84 -21.04 12.38
N SER A 179 -6.46 -21.86 11.40
CA SER A 179 -6.39 -21.44 10.00
C SER A 179 -6.53 -22.64 9.05
N PRO A 180 -7.31 -22.51 7.96
CA PRO A 180 -8.22 -21.40 7.68
C PRO A 180 -9.43 -21.39 8.63
N MET A 181 -10.05 -20.23 8.80
CA MET A 181 -11.26 -20.07 9.61
C MET A 181 -12.28 -19.20 8.86
N THR A 182 -13.55 -19.59 8.85
CA THR A 182 -14.63 -18.82 8.25
C THR A 182 -14.97 -17.58 9.08
N LEU A 183 -15.66 -16.61 8.47
CA LEU A 183 -16.13 -15.42 9.15
C LEU A 183 -16.99 -15.74 10.38
N ASP A 184 -17.94 -16.66 10.24
CA ASP A 184 -18.85 -17.05 11.31
C ASP A 184 -18.12 -17.75 12.46
N GLU A 185 -17.16 -18.61 12.14
CA GLU A 185 -16.29 -19.24 13.14
C GLU A 185 -15.46 -18.19 13.89
N MET A 186 -14.86 -17.20 13.21
CA MET A 186 -14.14 -16.11 13.88
C MET A 186 -15.08 -15.28 14.77
N ARG A 187 -16.28 -14.93 14.29
CA ARG A 187 -17.27 -14.19 15.10
C ARG A 187 -17.74 -14.99 16.31
N HIS A 188 -17.87 -16.31 16.18
CA HIS A 188 -18.18 -17.20 17.29
C HIS A 188 -17.02 -17.28 18.28
N PHE A 189 -15.79 -17.43 17.79
CA PHE A 189 -14.57 -17.50 18.60
C PHE A 189 -14.40 -16.24 19.45
N TYR A 190 -14.69 -15.06 18.89
CA TYR A 190 -14.59 -13.77 19.57
C TYR A 190 -15.91 -13.27 20.18
N LYS A 191 -16.95 -14.11 20.34
CA LYS A 191 -18.31 -13.70 20.75
C LYS A 191 -18.38 -12.85 22.03
N ASP A 192 -17.45 -13.08 22.96
CA ASP A 192 -17.36 -12.41 24.26
C ASP A 192 -16.57 -11.08 24.19
N ASN A 193 -15.81 -10.86 23.11
CA ASN A 193 -15.13 -9.59 22.86
C ASN A 193 -16.02 -8.66 22.02
N LYS A 194 -16.69 -7.71 22.69
CA LYS A 194 -17.62 -6.76 22.06
C LYS A 194 -17.01 -5.91 20.95
N TYR A 195 -15.71 -5.63 21.02
CA TYR A 195 -15.01 -4.86 19.99
C TYR A 195 -14.72 -5.74 18.78
N VAL A 196 -13.97 -6.82 18.99
CA VAL A 196 -13.45 -7.66 17.90
C VAL A 196 -14.56 -8.32 17.09
N LYS A 197 -15.62 -8.80 17.75
CA LYS A 197 -16.73 -9.48 17.05
C LYS A 197 -17.51 -8.59 16.08
N ASN A 198 -17.43 -7.27 16.25
CA ASN A 198 -18.15 -6.27 15.46
C ASN A 198 -17.27 -5.60 14.40
N LEU A 199 -15.99 -6.00 14.30
CA LEU A 199 -15.13 -5.55 13.22
C LEU A 199 -15.64 -6.03 11.86
N ASP A 200 -15.29 -5.29 10.82
CA ASP A 200 -15.46 -5.76 9.44
C ASP A 200 -14.63 -7.03 9.21
N GLU A 201 -14.99 -7.78 8.19
CA GLU A 201 -14.41 -9.11 7.93
C GLU A 201 -12.88 -9.07 7.66
N LEU A 202 -12.36 -8.00 7.03
CA LEU A 202 -10.94 -7.89 6.72
C LEU A 202 -10.14 -7.53 7.97
N THR A 203 -10.60 -6.56 8.74
CA THR A 203 -9.95 -6.20 10.01
C THR A 203 -10.03 -7.35 11.00
N LEU A 204 -11.17 -8.04 11.09
CA LEU A 204 -11.31 -9.24 11.93
C LEU A 204 -10.29 -10.32 11.55
N CYS A 205 -10.13 -10.60 10.25
CA CYS A 205 -9.12 -11.55 9.77
C CYS A 205 -7.69 -11.11 10.10
N SER A 206 -7.34 -9.84 9.89
CA SER A 206 -6.03 -9.27 10.25
C SER A 206 -5.74 -9.40 11.76
N ARG A 207 -6.72 -9.04 12.61
CA ARG A 207 -6.59 -9.15 14.07
C ARG A 207 -6.51 -10.61 14.53
N HIS A 208 -7.27 -11.50 13.91
CA HIS A 208 -7.24 -12.93 14.18
C HIS A 208 -5.85 -13.52 13.88
N ALA A 209 -5.31 -13.24 12.69
CA ALA A 209 -3.95 -13.66 12.31
C ALA A 209 -2.88 -13.10 13.26
N GLY A 210 -3.05 -11.84 13.67
CA GLY A 210 -2.16 -11.18 14.62
C GLY A 210 -2.19 -11.72 16.06
N ASN A 211 -3.06 -12.68 16.39
CA ASN A 211 -3.07 -13.33 17.70
C ASN A 211 -2.17 -14.58 17.75
N MET A 212 -1.66 -15.05 16.60
CA MET A 212 -0.73 -16.16 16.56
C MET A 212 0.64 -15.74 17.09
N ILE A 213 1.12 -16.44 18.11
CA ILE A 213 2.41 -16.17 18.76
C ILE A 213 3.53 -16.89 17.97
N PRO A 214 4.53 -16.17 17.44
CA PRO A 214 5.65 -16.78 16.74
C PRO A 214 6.62 -17.45 17.73
N ASP A 215 7.04 -18.68 17.46
CA ASP A 215 8.04 -19.45 18.23
C ASP A 215 7.90 -19.46 19.77
N ASN A 216 6.67 -19.31 20.27
CA ASN A 216 6.36 -19.13 21.69
C ASN A 216 6.98 -17.87 22.33
N ASP A 217 7.52 -16.96 21.52
CA ASP A 217 8.02 -15.66 21.94
C ASP A 217 6.85 -14.70 22.16
N LYS A 218 6.35 -14.68 23.39
CA LYS A 218 5.20 -13.86 23.80
C LYS A 218 5.47 -12.36 23.75
N ASN A 219 6.74 -11.95 23.69
CA ASN A 219 7.15 -10.55 23.71
C ASN A 219 7.48 -10.03 22.31
N SER A 220 7.37 -10.88 21.29
CA SER A 220 7.61 -10.48 19.91
C SER A 220 6.53 -9.54 19.38
N ASN A 221 6.95 -8.50 18.67
CA ASN A 221 6.06 -7.67 17.85
C ASN A 221 5.71 -8.32 16.50
N TYR A 222 6.29 -9.48 16.19
CA TYR A 222 6.06 -10.17 14.94
C TYR A 222 4.64 -10.74 14.94
N LYS A 223 3.89 -10.41 13.88
CA LYS A 223 2.55 -10.94 13.66
C LYS A 223 2.44 -11.38 12.21
N TYR A 224 1.85 -12.56 12.02
CA TYR A 224 1.67 -13.14 10.71
C TYR A 224 0.70 -12.32 9.85
N PRO A 225 0.97 -12.16 8.55
CA PRO A 225 0.00 -11.60 7.62
C PRO A 225 -1.11 -12.62 7.33
N ALA A 226 -2.16 -12.17 6.65
CA ALA A 226 -3.29 -13.00 6.27
C ALA A 226 -3.76 -12.74 4.84
N VAL A 227 -4.53 -13.67 4.31
CA VAL A 227 -5.37 -13.46 3.13
C VAL A 227 -6.80 -13.79 3.48
N TYR A 228 -7.70 -12.84 3.17
CA TYR A 228 -9.12 -13.08 3.24
C TYR A 228 -9.66 -13.43 1.84
N ASP A 229 -10.35 -14.55 1.73
CA ASP A 229 -11.11 -14.95 0.55
C ASP A 229 -12.57 -14.48 0.72
N ASP A 230 -12.94 -13.45 -0.04
CA ASP A 230 -14.28 -12.86 -0.01
C ASP A 230 -15.36 -13.81 -0.53
N LYS A 231 -14.99 -14.75 -1.41
CA LYS A 231 -15.93 -15.70 -2.01
C LYS A 231 -16.32 -16.78 -1.01
N ASP A 232 -15.32 -17.36 -0.36
CA ASP A 232 -15.52 -18.43 0.62
C ASP A 232 -15.76 -17.90 2.05
N LYS A 233 -15.62 -16.58 2.25
CA LYS A 233 -15.66 -15.92 3.56
C LYS A 233 -14.68 -16.55 4.55
N LYS A 234 -13.47 -16.86 4.08
CA LYS A 234 -12.41 -17.54 4.86
C LYS A 234 -11.19 -16.64 5.07
N CYS A 235 -10.69 -16.66 6.30
CA CYS A 235 -9.42 -16.07 6.67
C CYS A 235 -8.33 -17.16 6.66
N HIS A 236 -7.26 -16.92 5.91
CA HIS A 236 -6.08 -17.76 5.85
C HIS A 236 -4.92 -17.01 6.50
N ILE A 237 -4.36 -17.54 7.59
CA ILE A 237 -3.14 -17.01 8.19
C ILE A 237 -1.96 -17.52 7.35
N LEU A 238 -1.03 -16.64 7.00
CA LEU A 238 0.17 -17.02 6.26
C LEU A 238 1.32 -17.27 7.22
N TYR A 239 1.89 -18.47 7.21
CA TYR A 239 3.11 -18.79 7.95
C TYR A 239 4.33 -18.13 7.30
N ILE A 240 4.35 -18.02 5.97
CA ILE A 240 5.43 -17.38 5.22
C ILE A 240 5.04 -15.93 4.89
N ALA A 241 5.77 -14.97 5.46
CA ALA A 241 5.57 -13.54 5.21
C ALA A 241 6.32 -13.01 3.96
N ALA A 242 7.27 -13.79 3.43
CA ALA A 242 7.99 -13.47 2.21
C ALA A 242 7.03 -13.43 1.01
N GLN A 243 7.24 -12.50 0.07
CA GLN A 243 6.32 -12.28 -1.06
C GLN A 243 6.98 -12.45 -2.43
N GLU A 244 8.31 -12.39 -2.50
CA GLU A 244 9.04 -12.64 -3.75
C GLU A 244 10.36 -13.36 -3.49
N ASN A 245 10.64 -14.36 -4.31
CA ASN A 245 11.94 -15.00 -4.48
C ASN A 245 12.06 -15.47 -5.93
N ASN A 246 12.87 -14.83 -6.75
CA ASN A 246 12.96 -15.13 -8.17
C ASN A 246 14.40 -15.21 -8.71
N GLY A 247 15.39 -15.05 -7.84
CA GLY A 247 16.79 -15.07 -8.23
C GLY A 247 17.26 -16.50 -8.53
N PRO A 248 17.94 -16.77 -9.66
CA PRO A 248 18.34 -18.12 -10.07
C PRO A 248 19.34 -18.79 -9.11
N ARG A 249 19.98 -18.00 -8.23
CA ARG A 249 20.85 -18.51 -7.15
C ARG A 249 20.07 -18.90 -5.89
N TYR A 250 18.88 -18.35 -5.68
CA TYR A 250 18.14 -18.40 -4.41
C TYR A 250 16.86 -19.24 -4.48
N CYS A 251 16.41 -19.57 -5.68
CA CYS A 251 15.27 -20.43 -5.92
C CYS A 251 15.51 -21.29 -7.15
N ASN A 252 14.82 -22.43 -7.22
CA ASN A 252 14.96 -23.34 -8.34
C ASN A 252 13.62 -23.53 -9.07
N LYS A 253 13.62 -23.25 -10.37
CA LYS A 253 12.47 -23.42 -11.25
C LYS A 253 12.26 -24.88 -11.69
N ASP A 254 13.24 -25.76 -11.52
CA ASP A 254 13.12 -27.18 -11.87
C ASP A 254 12.17 -27.91 -10.92
N GLU A 255 11.04 -28.40 -11.45
CA GLU A 255 10.03 -29.16 -10.71
C GLU A 255 10.58 -30.45 -10.12
N SER A 256 11.57 -31.07 -10.76
CA SER A 256 12.19 -32.31 -10.28
C SER A 256 12.95 -32.12 -8.96
N LYS A 257 13.37 -30.87 -8.67
CA LYS A 257 14.09 -30.51 -7.43
C LYS A 257 13.10 -30.12 -6.32
N ARG A 258 12.29 -31.08 -5.88
CA ARG A 258 11.16 -30.85 -4.94
C ARG A 258 11.53 -30.34 -3.54
N ASN A 259 12.77 -30.53 -3.09
CA ASN A 259 13.27 -30.02 -1.80
C ASN A 259 13.96 -28.65 -1.87
N SER A 260 14.06 -28.06 -3.05
CA SER A 260 14.70 -26.74 -3.21
C SER A 260 13.70 -25.61 -2.98
N MET A 261 14.22 -24.43 -2.62
CA MET A 261 13.42 -23.22 -2.43
C MET A 261 12.59 -22.90 -3.67
N PHE A 262 11.31 -22.65 -3.43
CA PHE A 262 10.38 -22.18 -4.46
C PHE A 262 10.81 -20.84 -5.03
N CYS A 263 10.63 -20.70 -6.34
CA CYS A 263 10.53 -19.37 -6.93
C CYS A 263 9.07 -18.92 -6.81
N PHE A 264 8.84 -17.68 -6.39
CA PHE A 264 7.50 -17.12 -6.25
C PHE A 264 7.51 -15.60 -6.38
N ARG A 265 6.37 -15.03 -6.72
CA ARG A 265 6.20 -13.58 -6.89
C ARG A 265 4.78 -13.15 -6.58
N PRO A 266 4.57 -11.89 -6.16
CA PRO A 266 3.24 -11.35 -5.99
C PRO A 266 2.60 -11.10 -7.36
N ALA A 267 1.29 -11.33 -7.46
CA ALA A 267 0.53 -11.05 -8.67
C ALA A 267 -0.91 -10.64 -8.34
N LYS A 268 -1.55 -9.97 -9.30
CA LYS A 268 -3.00 -9.86 -9.38
C LYS A 268 -3.49 -10.73 -10.54
N ASP A 269 -3.78 -11.98 -10.24
CA ASP A 269 -4.29 -12.97 -11.19
C ASP A 269 -5.84 -13.04 -11.10
N ILE A 270 -6.50 -13.48 -12.16
CA ILE A 270 -7.96 -13.65 -12.17
C ILE A 270 -8.44 -14.60 -11.05
N SER A 271 -7.64 -15.61 -10.71
CA SER A 271 -7.91 -16.52 -9.61
C SER A 271 -7.85 -15.86 -8.24
N PHE A 272 -7.19 -14.70 -8.12
CA PHE A 272 -7.00 -13.96 -6.87
C PHE A 272 -7.96 -12.77 -6.73
N GLN A 273 -8.88 -12.54 -7.67
CA GLN A 273 -9.74 -11.35 -7.68
C GLN A 273 -10.56 -11.15 -6.39
N ASN A 274 -10.90 -12.24 -5.69
CA ASN A 274 -11.65 -12.21 -4.42
C ASN A 274 -10.73 -12.22 -3.19
N TYR A 275 -9.42 -12.32 -3.38
CA TYR A 275 -8.45 -12.35 -2.31
C TYR A 275 -8.07 -10.94 -1.91
N THR A 276 -7.87 -10.76 -0.60
CA THR A 276 -7.35 -9.53 -0.04
C THR A 276 -6.16 -9.85 0.85
N TYR A 277 -4.98 -9.35 0.50
CA TYR A 277 -3.78 -9.51 1.32
C TYR A 277 -3.78 -8.48 2.45
N LEU A 278 -3.53 -8.94 3.67
CA LEU A 278 -3.68 -8.18 4.90
C LEU A 278 -2.39 -8.25 5.72
N SER A 279 -1.81 -7.09 6.01
CA SER A 279 -0.76 -6.99 7.03
C SER A 279 -1.38 -7.03 8.44
N LYS A 280 -0.52 -7.05 9.47
CA LYS A 280 -0.95 -6.90 10.87
C LYS A 280 -1.53 -5.50 11.19
N ASN A 281 -1.21 -4.50 10.37
CA ASN A 281 -1.48 -3.09 10.61
C ASN A 281 -2.73 -2.56 9.89
N VAL A 282 -3.48 -3.42 9.19
CA VAL A 282 -4.72 -2.99 8.52
C VAL A 282 -5.61 -2.27 9.52
N VAL A 283 -6.00 -1.03 9.20
CA VAL A 283 -6.76 -0.16 10.09
C VAL A 283 -8.25 -0.46 10.03
N ASP A 284 -8.93 -0.37 11.17
CA ASP A 284 -10.32 -0.76 11.33
C ASP A 284 -11.31 0.12 10.54
N ASN A 285 -10.87 1.31 10.12
CA ASN A 285 -11.64 2.23 9.28
C ASN A 285 -11.18 2.25 7.81
N TRP A 286 -10.50 1.19 7.33
CA TRP A 286 -9.95 1.12 5.97
C TRP A 286 -10.98 1.45 4.88
N GLU A 287 -12.27 1.12 5.08
CA GLU A 287 -13.33 1.41 4.11
C GLU A 287 -13.45 2.91 3.78
N LYS A 288 -13.04 3.78 4.70
CA LYS A 288 -13.10 5.24 4.54
C LYS A 288 -11.77 5.81 4.06
N VAL A 289 -10.66 5.27 4.55
CA VAL A 289 -9.31 5.85 4.39
C VAL A 289 -8.45 5.14 3.34
N CYS A 290 -8.88 3.99 2.83
CA CYS A 290 -8.13 3.21 1.84
C CYS A 290 -8.90 3.06 0.52
N PRO A 291 -8.20 2.95 -0.63
CA PRO A 291 -8.84 2.66 -1.92
C PRO A 291 -9.38 1.23 -1.97
N ARG A 292 -10.52 1.03 -2.65
CA ARG A 292 -11.07 -0.30 -2.98
C ARG A 292 -11.58 -0.38 -4.41
N LYS A 293 -12.62 0.38 -4.72
CA LYS A 293 -13.22 0.42 -6.06
C LYS A 293 -12.43 1.34 -6.97
N ASN A 294 -12.35 0.96 -8.25
CA ASN A 294 -11.92 1.89 -9.29
C ASN A 294 -12.95 3.03 -9.42
N LEU A 295 -12.49 4.21 -9.81
CA LEU A 295 -13.35 5.35 -10.08
C LEU A 295 -13.79 5.29 -11.56
N GLU A 296 -15.08 5.03 -11.78
CA GLU A 296 -15.66 5.02 -13.12
C GLU A 296 -15.75 6.46 -13.66
N ASN A 297 -15.45 6.64 -14.95
CA ASN A 297 -15.47 7.95 -15.64
C ASN A 297 -14.56 9.01 -15.02
N ALA A 298 -13.47 8.60 -14.39
CA ALA A 298 -12.49 9.50 -13.79
C ALA A 298 -11.06 9.18 -14.25
N LYS A 299 -10.24 10.23 -14.29
CA LYS A 299 -8.79 10.15 -14.45
C LYS A 299 -8.17 10.96 -13.31
N PHE A 300 -7.11 10.45 -12.70
CA PHE A 300 -6.36 11.23 -11.72
C PHE A 300 -5.67 12.41 -12.41
N GLY A 301 -5.59 13.51 -11.68
CA GLY A 301 -4.94 14.75 -12.08
C GLY A 301 -4.41 15.50 -10.87
N LEU A 302 -3.75 16.62 -11.11
CA LEU A 302 -3.19 17.51 -10.10
C LEU A 302 -4.00 18.80 -10.02
N TRP A 303 -4.29 19.24 -8.80
CA TRP A 303 -4.96 20.53 -8.60
C TRP A 303 -3.95 21.67 -8.71
N VAL A 304 -4.09 22.51 -9.73
CA VAL A 304 -3.21 23.65 -10.00
C VAL A 304 -4.06 24.88 -10.29
N ASP A 305 -3.83 25.97 -9.55
CA ASP A 305 -4.46 27.29 -9.74
C ASP A 305 -5.99 27.27 -9.95
N GLY A 306 -6.69 26.39 -9.22
CA GLY A 306 -8.14 26.30 -9.26
C GLY A 306 -8.71 25.33 -10.30
N ASN A 307 -7.87 24.58 -11.01
CA ASN A 307 -8.27 23.55 -11.97
C ASN A 307 -7.60 22.20 -11.69
N CYS A 308 -8.19 21.12 -12.22
CA CYS A 308 -7.60 19.78 -12.18
C CYS A 308 -6.92 19.51 -13.54
N GLU A 309 -5.59 19.46 -13.53
CA GLU A 309 -4.73 19.24 -14.68
C GLU A 309 -4.23 17.79 -14.74
N ASP A 310 -3.68 17.39 -15.87
CA ASP A 310 -3.11 16.05 -16.07
C ASP A 310 -1.79 15.81 -15.31
#